data_AF-A0A1V1HZB0-F1
#
_entry.id   AF-A0A1V1HZB0-F1
#
_cell.length_a   1.000
_cell.length_b   1.000
_cell.length_c   1.000
_cell.angle_alpha   90.00
_cell.angle_beta   90.00
_cell.angle_gamma   90.00
#
_symmetry.space_group_name_H-M   'P 1'
#
loop_
_entity.id
_entity.type
_entity.pdbx_description
1 polymer ?
#
loop_
_entity_poly.entity_id
_entity_poly.type
_entity_poly.pdbx_seq_one_letter_code
_entity_poly.pdbx_strand_id
1 'polypeptide(L)'
;MSFIALIFTAFALSMDAFAVSITKGMTIKNLKKNTSLKMALAFGIFQGAMPLLGWALGISFESYIKSIDHWVSFMVLGFIGFNMIKGFFNNRKKRMNLS
;
A
#
# COMPACT_ATOMS: atom_id res chain seq x y z
N MET A 1 3.11 -19.97 -12.76
CA MET A 1 3.63 -18.70 -12.21
C MET A 1 5.05 -18.52 -12.71
N SER A 2 5.35 -17.43 -13.42
CA SER A 2 6.71 -17.13 -13.86
C SER A 2 7.58 -16.80 -12.64
N PHE A 3 8.79 -17.34 -12.56
CA PHE A 3 9.75 -17.04 -11.49
C PHE A 3 9.99 -15.53 -11.33
N ILE A 4 9.91 -14.80 -12.45
CA ILE A 4 10.02 -13.34 -12.48
C ILE A 4 8.90 -12.67 -11.67
N ALA A 5 7.65 -13.14 -11.79
CA ALA A 5 6.51 -12.54 -11.11
C ALA A 5 6.67 -12.69 -9.60
N LEU A 6 7.15 -13.85 -9.15
CA LEU A 6 7.38 -14.16 -7.75
C LEU A 6 8.46 -13.26 -7.15
N ILE A 7 9.57 -13.07 -7.87
CA ILE A 7 10.63 -12.12 -7.50
C ILE A 7 10.09 -10.69 -7.42
N PHE A 8 9.36 -10.24 -8.43
CA PHE A 8 8.80 -8.88 -8.46
C PHE A 8 7.80 -8.64 -7.33
N THR A 9 6.94 -9.62 -7.02
CA THR A 9 6.04 -9.52 -5.86
C THR A 9 6.81 -9.46 -4.56
N ALA A 10 7.81 -10.32 -4.35
CA ALA A 10 8.61 -10.30 -3.13
C ALA A 10 9.38 -8.98 -2.97
N PHE A 11 9.90 -8.45 -4.08
CA PHE A 11 10.61 -7.17 -4.10
C PHE A 11 9.68 -5.99 -3.79
N ALA A 12 8.50 -5.94 -4.40
CA ALA A 12 7.48 -4.93 -4.12
C ALA A 12 7.03 -4.98 -2.65
N LEU A 13 6.84 -6.18 -2.11
CA LEU A 13 6.48 -6.40 -0.70
C LEU A 13 7.56 -5.90 0.27
N SER A 14 8.83 -6.18 -0.05
CA SER A 14 9.97 -5.74 0.72
C SER A 14 10.12 -4.21 0.71
N MET A 15 9.86 -3.58 -0.44
CA MET A 15 9.94 -2.12 -0.59
C MET A 15 8.96 -1.39 0.34
N ASP A 16 7.77 -1.93 0.55
CA ASP A 16 6.75 -1.35 1.42
C ASP A 16 7.18 -1.39 2.90
N ALA A 17 7.66 -2.56 3.36
CA ALA A 17 8.22 -2.71 4.71
C ALA A 17 9.48 -1.85 4.93
N PHE A 18 10.32 -1.73 3.90
CA PHE A 18 11.53 -0.89 3.94
C PHE A 18 11.19 0.60 4.05
N ALA A 19 10.21 1.09 3.28
CA ALA A 19 9.76 2.47 3.36
C ALA A 19 9.24 2.81 4.77
N VAL A 20 8.40 1.96 5.36
CA VAL A 20 7.89 2.14 6.73
C VAL A 20 9.03 2.16 7.75
N SER A 21 10.03 1.28 7.60
CA SER A 21 11.20 1.23 8.48
C SER A 21 12.03 2.52 8.41
N ILE A 22 12.33 3.01 7.21
CA ILE A 22 13.07 4.26 6.99
C ILE A 22 12.28 5.46 7.52
N THR A 23 11.00 5.60 7.15
CA THR A 23 10.18 6.73 7.59
C THR A 23 10.09 6.80 9.11
N LYS A 24 9.95 5.65 9.79
CA LYS A 24 9.99 5.58 11.26
C LYS A 24 11.37 5.85 11.83
N GLY A 25 12.43 5.34 11.21
CA GLY A 25 13.80 5.57 11.62
C GLY A 25 14.20 7.05 11.55
N MET A 26 13.70 7.78 10.55
CA MET A 26 13.99 9.22 10.37
C MET A 26 13.09 10.13 11.21
N THR A 27 11.84 9.74 11.49
CA THR A 27 10.86 10.63 12.16
C THR A 27 10.95 10.58 13.70
N ILE A 28 11.52 9.52 14.29
CA ILE A 28 11.44 9.29 15.75
C ILE A 28 12.81 9.49 16.41
N LYS A 29 13.00 10.64 17.07
CA LYS A 29 14.18 10.97 17.91
C LYS A 29 14.27 10.12 19.21
N ASN A 30 13.21 9.37 19.54
CA ASN A 30 13.08 8.58 20.78
C ASN A 30 12.42 7.21 20.48
N LEU A 31 13.22 6.27 19.97
CA LEU A 31 12.78 4.96 19.46
C LEU A 31 12.16 4.08 20.57
N LYS A 32 10.85 4.21 20.83
CA LYS A 32 10.10 3.14 21.49
C LYS A 32 10.04 1.93 20.54
N LYS A 33 11.00 1.01 20.65
CA LYS A 33 11.08 -0.27 19.90
C LYS A 33 9.74 -1.03 19.89
N ASN A 34 8.91 -0.86 20.93
CA ASN A 34 7.56 -1.41 20.99
C ASN A 34 6.65 -0.98 19.83
N THR A 35 6.77 0.24 19.33
CA THR A 35 5.87 0.76 18.29
C THR A 35 6.32 0.34 16.89
N SER A 36 7.62 0.17 16.65
CA SER A 36 8.12 -0.41 15.38
C SER A 36 7.76 -1.88 15.30
N LEU A 37 7.92 -2.64 16.39
CA LEU A 37 7.57 -4.06 16.44
C LEU A 37 6.08 -4.31 16.18
N LYS A 38 5.20 -3.53 16.83
CA LYS A 38 3.74 -3.62 16.58
C LYS A 38 3.37 -3.30 15.13
N MET A 39 4.01 -2.31 14.51
CA MET A 39 3.75 -2.01 13.10
C MET A 39 4.33 -3.06 12.16
N ALA A 40 5.53 -3.58 12.41
CA ALA A 40 6.10 -4.65 11.58
C ALA A 40 5.25 -5.93 11.64
N LEU A 41 4.75 -6.29 12.83
CA LEU A 41 3.81 -7.40 13.00
C LEU A 41 2.49 -7.14 12.27
N ALA A 42 1.90 -5.96 12.43
CA ALA A 42 0.67 -5.62 11.72
C ALA A 42 0.89 -5.66 10.20
N PHE A 43 1.90 -4.97 9.68
CA PHE A 43 2.25 -4.98 8.25
C PHE A 43 2.46 -6.40 7.76
N GLY A 44 3.29 -7.22 8.43
CA GLY A 44 3.53 -8.61 8.02
C GLY A 44 2.26 -9.48 7.98
N ILE A 45 1.38 -9.34 8.98
CA ILE A 45 0.09 -10.05 8.99
C ILE A 45 -0.77 -9.60 7.81
N PHE A 46 -0.89 -8.29 7.56
CA PHE A 46 -1.64 -7.77 6.41
C PHE A 46 -1.00 -8.15 5.07
N GLN A 47 0.34 -8.19 5.00
CA GLN A 47 1.12 -8.55 3.83
C GLN A 47 0.89 -10.01 3.42
N GLY A 48 0.69 -10.91 4.38
CA GLY A 48 0.33 -12.31 4.14
C GLY A 48 -1.17 -12.52 3.97
N ALA A 49 -2.00 -11.77 4.69
CA ALA A 49 -3.46 -11.84 4.59
C ALA A 49 -3.96 -11.37 3.22
N MET A 50 -3.36 -10.35 2.62
CA MET A 50 -3.78 -9.82 1.32
C MET A 50 -3.65 -10.86 0.18
N PRO A 51 -2.50 -11.54 -0.03
CA PRO A 51 -2.41 -12.66 -0.98
C PRO A 51 -3.34 -13.83 -0.66
N LEU A 52 -3.55 -14.16 0.62
CA LEU A 52 -4.47 -15.22 1.04
C LEU A 52 -5.92 -14.89 0.69
N LEU A 53 -6.36 -13.66 0.96
CA LEU A 53 -7.68 -13.18 0.57
C LEU A 53 -7.81 -13.09 -0.95
N GLY A 54 -6.78 -12.62 -1.65
CA GLY A 54 -6.73 -12.58 -3.10
C GLY A 54 -6.80 -13.98 -3.74
N TRP A 55 -6.17 -14.98 -3.14
CA TRP A 55 -6.25 -16.37 -3.56
C TRP A 55 -7.65 -16.96 -3.30
N ALA A 56 -8.22 -16.74 -2.11
CA ALA A 56 -9.56 -17.21 -1.76
C ALA A 56 -10.67 -16.59 -2.64
N LEU A 57 -10.60 -15.28 -2.88
CA LEU A 57 -11.48 -14.57 -3.79
C LEU A 57 -11.21 -14.94 -5.26
N GLY A 58 -9.94 -15.11 -5.64
CA GLY A 58 -9.52 -15.49 -6.98
C GLY A 58 -10.08 -16.83 -7.44
N ILE A 59 -10.17 -17.82 -6.54
CA ILE A 59 -10.79 -19.13 -6.83
C ILE A 59 -12.31 -19.00 -7.10
N SER A 60 -13.00 -18.12 -6.38
CA SER A 60 -14.46 -17.95 -6.52
C SER A 60 -14.85 -17.13 -7.75
N PHE A 61 -13.95 -16.27 -8.23
CA PHE A 61 -14.21 -15.30 -9.29
C PHE A 61 -13.33 -15.48 -10.54
N GLU A 62 -12.62 -16.61 -10.68
CA GLU A 62 -11.67 -16.88 -11.77
C GLU A 62 -12.27 -16.63 -13.18
N SER A 63 -13.57 -16.86 -13.34
CA SER A 63 -14.30 -16.63 -14.60
C SER A 63 -14.73 -15.17 -14.83
N TYR A 64 -14.97 -14.38 -13.77
CA TYR A 64 -15.48 -12.99 -13.86
C TYR A 64 -14.36 -11.94 -13.77
N ILE A 65 -13.22 -12.27 -13.13
CA ILE A 65 -12.15 -11.31 -12.84
C ILE A 65 -11.38 -10.89 -14.10
N LYS A 66 -11.21 -11.78 -15.09
CA LYS A 66 -10.29 -11.55 -16.21
C LYS A 66 -10.58 -10.31 -17.07
N SER A 67 -11.84 -9.88 -17.16
CA SER A 67 -12.24 -8.66 -17.90
C SER A 67 -12.55 -7.47 -17.00
N ILE A 68 -13.04 -7.71 -15.79
CA ILE A 68 -13.46 -6.64 -14.88
C ILE A 68 -12.27 -6.05 -14.10
N ASP A 69 -11.27 -6.88 -13.77
CA ASP A 69 -10.09 -6.48 -12.95
C ASP A 69 -9.31 -5.31 -13.55
N HIS A 70 -9.14 -5.28 -14.88
CA HIS A 70 -8.41 -4.20 -15.54
C HIS A 70 -9.12 -2.85 -15.42
N TRP A 71 -10.46 -2.83 -15.58
CA TRP A 71 -11.24 -1.60 -15.53
C TRP A 71 -11.46 -1.11 -14.08
N VAL A 72 -11.59 -2.05 -13.14
CA VAL A 72 -11.71 -1.74 -11.70
C VAL A 72 -10.41 -1.15 -11.15
N SER A 73 -9.25 -1.73 -11.48
CA SER A 73 -7.95 -1.19 -11.07
C SER A 73 -7.73 0.23 -11.57
N PHE A 74 -8.15 0.53 -12.81
CA PHE A 74 -8.07 1.86 -13.39
C PHE A 74 -8.94 2.88 -12.63
N MET A 75 -10.18 2.53 -12.30
CA MET A 75 -11.07 3.41 -11.53
C MET A 75 -10.53 3.72 -10.13
N VAL A 76 -10.08 2.69 -9.40
CA VAL A 76 -9.57 2.85 -8.04
C VAL A 76 -8.28 3.68 -8.03
N LEU A 77 -7.35 3.44 -8.95
CA LEU A 77 -6.11 4.21 -9.05
C LEU A 77 -6.38 5.68 -9.42
N GLY A 78 -7.29 5.92 -10.37
CA GLY A 78 -7.71 7.27 -10.73
C GLY A 78 -8.32 8.03 -9.56
N PHE A 79 -9.18 7.37 -8.78
CA PHE A 79 -9.81 7.97 -7.61
C PHE A 79 -8.80 8.31 -6.51
N ILE A 80 -7.89 7.38 -6.17
CA ILE A 80 -6.85 7.60 -5.15
C ILE A 80 -5.90 8.72 -5.59
N GLY A 81 -5.44 8.69 -6.84
CA GLY A 81 -4.56 9.73 -7.39
C GLY A 81 -5.23 11.11 -7.40
N PHE A 82 -6.50 11.18 -7.80
CA PHE A 82 -7.27 12.42 -7.76
C PHE A 82 -7.40 12.95 -6.32
N ASN A 83 -7.68 12.08 -5.35
CA ASN A 83 -7.84 12.48 -3.97
C ASN A 83 -6.52 12.99 -3.35
N MET A 84 -5.38 12.40 -3.71
CA MET A 84 -4.05 12.90 -3.32
C MET A 84 -3.75 14.29 -3.92
N ILE A 85 -4.04 14.49 -5.21
CA ILE A 85 -3.84 15.79 -5.88
C ILE A 85 -4.74 16.84 -5.22
N LYS A 86 -6.03 16.53 -5.02
CA LYS A 86 -6.98 17.40 -4.33
C LYS A 86 -6.51 17.76 -2.92
N GLY A 87 -6.01 16.77 -2.17
CA GLY A 87 -5.45 16.97 -0.82
C GLY A 87 -4.23 17.90 -0.81
N PHE A 88 -3.33 17.74 -1.77
CA PHE A 88 -2.15 18.59 -1.94
C PHE A 88 -2.52 20.05 -2.23
N PHE A 89 -3.43 20.31 -3.17
CA PHE A 89 -3.88 21.66 -3.51
C PHE A 89 -4.60 22.34 -2.34
N ASN A 90 -5.41 21.60 -1.57
CA ASN A 90 -6.10 22.14 -0.41
C ASN A 90 -5.13 22.49 0.73
N ASN A 91 -4.13 21.65 0.99
CA ASN A 91 -3.11 21.92 2.00
C ASN A 91 -2.23 23.13 1.68
N ARG A 92 -1.97 23.41 0.39
CA ARG A 92 -1.29 24.65 -0.03
C ARG A 92 -2.12 25.90 0.24
N LYS A 93 -3.43 25.87 -0.04
CA LYS A 93 -4.33 27.00 0.23
C LYS A 93 -4.39 27.36 1.73
N LYS A 94 -4.33 26.36 2.60
CA LYS A 94 -4.34 26.56 4.06
C LYS A 94 -3.04 27.17 4.60
N ARG A 95 -1.90 27.00 3.91
CA ARG A 95 -0.63 27.66 4.29
C ARG A 95 -0.48 29.09 3.79
N MET A 96 -1.22 29.50 2.74
CA MET A 96 -1.23 30.88 2.23
C MET A 96 -2.20 31.83 2.96
N ASN A 97 -3.25 31.29 3.61
CA ASN A 97 -4.18 32.09 4.42
C ASN A 97 -3.70 32.29 5.88
N LEU A 98 -2.49 31.82 6.22
CA LEU A 98 -1.86 31.94 7.54
C LEU A 98 -0.58 32.79 7.49
N SER A 99 -0.32 33.50 6.39
CA SER A 99 0.77 34.48 6.22
C SER A 99 0.21 35.86 5.91
#